data_AF-A0A4P5VPB4-F1
#
_entry.id   AF-A0A4P5VPB4-F1
#
_cell.length_a   1.000
_cell.length_b   1.000
_cell.length_c   1.000
_cell.angle_alpha   90.00
_cell.angle_beta   90.00
_cell.angle_gamma   90.00
#
_symmetry.space_group_name_H-M   'P 1'
#
loop_
_entity.id
_entity.type
_entity.pdbx_description
1 polymer ?
#
loop_
_entity_poly.entity_id
_entity_poly.type
_entity_poly.pdbx_seq_one_letter_code
_entity_poly.pdbx_strand_id
1 'polypeptide(L)' 'MAPSSPPAAPSPHFHARSITTDHDWKITLDRGLDVFQWFEFSPFNAAAVMHEARMVKGCELNYIHQTKA' A
#
# COMPACT_ATOMS: atom_id res chain seq x y z
N MET A 1 7.23 -24.69 28.51
CA MET A 1 7.19 -24.24 27.10
C MET A 1 5.95 -23.37 26.94
N ALA A 2 6.08 -22.05 27.12
CA ALA A 2 4.95 -21.15 27.00
C ALA A 2 4.60 -20.98 25.51
N PRO A 3 3.31 -20.98 25.13
CA PRO A 3 2.93 -20.68 23.75
C PRO A 3 3.37 -19.25 23.43
N SER A 4 4.19 -19.11 22.39
CA SER A 4 4.54 -17.82 21.79
C SER A 4 3.25 -17.06 21.50
N SER A 5 3.15 -15.82 21.98
CA SER A 5 1.97 -14.97 21.80
C SER A 5 1.47 -15.00 20.34
N PRO A 6 0.16 -15.07 20.11
CA PRO A 6 -0.39 -15.05 18.76
C PRO A 6 0.00 -13.74 18.04
N PRO A 7 0.21 -13.77 16.72
CA PRO A 7 0.47 -12.56 15.95
C PRO A 7 -0.66 -11.56 16.19
N ALA A 8 -0.30 -10.30 16.46
CA ALA A 8 -1.26 -9.26 16.75
C ALA A 8 -2.34 -9.20 15.66
N ALA A 9 -3.61 -9.30 16.06
CA ALA A 9 -4.73 -9.22 15.14
C ALA A 9 -4.69 -7.91 14.33
N PRO A 10 -5.11 -7.92 13.05
CA PRO A 10 -5.16 -6.70 12.26
C PRO A 10 -6.13 -5.70 12.92
N SER A 11 -5.62 -4.52 13.27
CA SER A 11 -6.46 -3.51 13.92
C SER A 11 -7.39 -2.87 12.87
N PRO A 12 -8.68 -2.69 13.17
CA PRO A 12 -9.66 -2.21 12.19
C PRO A 12 -9.42 -0.77 11.71
N HIS A 13 -8.50 -0.04 12.34
CA HIS A 13 -8.11 1.32 11.98
C HIS A 13 -6.74 1.42 11.29
N PHE A 14 -6.02 0.30 11.13
CA PHE A 14 -4.72 0.32 10.49
C PHE A 14 -4.86 0.19 8.98
N HIS A 15 -4.86 1.34 8.32
CA HIS A 15 -4.62 1.43 6.89
C HIS A 15 -3.11 1.51 6.69
N ALA A 16 -2.52 0.51 6.04
CA ALA A 16 -1.09 0.51 5.71
C ALA A 16 -0.78 1.67 4.75
N ARG A 17 -0.32 2.79 5.33
CA ARG A 17 0.09 4.03 4.66
C ARG A 17 1.61 4.18 4.57
N SER A 18 2.33 3.14 4.97
CA SER A 18 3.76 3.04 4.76
C SER A 18 4.14 1.61 4.48
N ILE A 19 5.03 1.43 3.51
CA ILE A 19 5.65 0.16 3.17
C ILE A 19 7.11 0.27 3.61
N THR A 20 7.54 -0.59 4.53
CA THR A 20 8.95 -0.74 4.88
C THR A 20 9.48 -1.97 4.17
N THR A 21 10.66 -1.86 3.59
CA THR A 21 11.37 -2.95 2.94
C THR A 21 12.58 -3.35 3.77
N ASP A 22 13.07 -4.57 3.58
CA ASP A 22 14.27 -5.07 4.25
C ASP A 22 15.58 -4.43 3.75
N HIS A 23 15.48 -3.56 2.74
CA HIS A 23 16.60 -2.84 2.12
C HIS A 23 16.65 -1.38 2.59
N ASP A 24 16.23 -1.11 3.83
CA ASP A 24 16.23 0.21 4.44
C ASP A 24 15.38 1.26 3.70
N TRP A 25 14.47 0.87 2.81
CA TRP A 25 13.50 1.80 2.24
C TRP A 25 12.19 1.82 3.02
N LYS A 26 11.68 3.03 3.25
CA LYS A 26 10.33 3.30 3.70
C LYS A 26 9.62 4.18 2.67
N ILE A 27 8.53 3.68 2.13
CA ILE A 27 7.67 4.38 1.18
C ILE A 27 6.42 4.80 1.94
N THR A 28 6.15 6.09 2.05
CA THR A 28 4.91 6.58 2.67
C THR A 28 3.93 7.07 1.61
N LEU A 29 2.66 6.72 1.78
CA LEU A 29 1.56 7.03 0.87
C LEU A 29 0.42 7.66 1.66
N ASP A 30 0.03 8.88 1.31
CA ASP A 30 -1.07 9.60 2.00
C ASP A 30 -2.38 8.78 2.06
N ARG A 31 -2.72 8.14 0.93
CA ARG A 31 -3.94 7.34 0.72
C ARG A 31 -3.76 5.84 0.98
N GLY A 32 -2.55 5.39 1.31
CA GLY A 32 -2.21 3.95 1.38
C GLY A 32 -2.28 3.27 0.02
N LEU A 33 -2.73 2.02 -0.04
CA LEU A 33 -2.87 1.26 -1.30
C LEU A 33 -4.15 1.61 -2.10
N ASP A 34 -5.11 2.36 -1.53
CA ASP A 34 -6.32 2.83 -2.22
C ASP A 34 -6.07 4.15 -2.98
N VAL A 35 -5.16 4.10 -3.96
CA VAL A 35 -4.78 5.27 -4.78
C VAL A 35 -5.59 5.40 -6.07
N PHE A 36 -6.19 4.31 -6.54
CA PHE A 36 -6.87 4.31 -7.84
C PHE A 36 -8.24 4.99 -7.78
N GLN A 37 -8.61 5.64 -8.89
CA GLN A 37 -9.96 6.16 -9.07
C GLN A 37 -10.94 5.02 -9.34
N TRP A 38 -12.21 5.26 -9.02
CA TRP A 38 -13.28 4.38 -9.48
C TRP A 38 -13.32 4.40 -11.00
N PHE A 39 -13.58 3.24 -11.59
CA PHE A 39 -13.76 3.09 -13.03
C PHE A 39 -14.89 2.09 -13.28
N GLU A 40 -15.49 2.17 -14.47
CA GLU A 40 -16.47 1.18 -14.89
C GLU A 40 -15.78 -0.11 -15.31
N PHE A 41 -16.07 -1.19 -14.59
CA PHE A 41 -15.54 -2.50 -14.89
C PHE A 41 -16.22 -3.07 -16.14
N SER A 42 -15.43 -3.30 -17.19
CA SER A 42 -15.88 -3.93 -18.42
C SER A 42 -14.78 -4.88 -18.92
N PRO A 43 -15.12 -6.05 -19.50
CA PRO A 43 -14.14 -6.97 -20.07
C PRO A 43 -13.28 -6.35 -21.18
N PHE A 44 -13.77 -5.30 -21.83
CA PHE A 44 -13.06 -4.58 -22.89
C PHE A 44 -12.30 -3.35 -22.38
N ASN A 45 -12.30 -3.11 -21.06
CA ASN A 45 -11.55 -2.03 -20.44
C ASN A 45 -10.21 -2.56 -19.92
N ALA A 46 -9.08 -2.05 -20.43
CA ALA A 46 -7.75 -2.46 -20.00
C ALA A 46 -7.51 -2.25 -18.50
N ALA A 47 -8.15 -1.24 -17.89
CA ALA A 47 -8.08 -0.96 -16.46
C ALA A 47 -8.62 -2.10 -15.58
N ALA A 48 -9.40 -3.03 -16.14
CA ALA A 48 -9.91 -4.21 -15.43
C ALA A 48 -8.82 -5.24 -15.08
N VAL A 49 -7.73 -5.29 -15.84
CA VAL A 49 -6.64 -6.28 -15.67
C VAL A 49 -5.25 -5.65 -15.52
N MET A 50 -5.04 -4.44 -16.03
CA MET A 50 -3.76 -3.72 -15.97
C MET A 50 -3.85 -2.52 -15.02
N HIS A 51 -3.06 -2.53 -13.94
CA HIS A 51 -3.01 -1.43 -12.97
C HIS A 51 -2.43 -0.14 -13.57
N GLU A 52 -1.49 -0.26 -14.52
CA GLU A 52 -0.90 0.89 -15.23
C GLU A 52 -1.92 1.65 -16.09
N ALA A 53 -3.01 0.98 -16.51
CA ALA A 53 -4.10 1.59 -17.25
C ALA A 53 -5.14 2.28 -16.34
N ARG A 54 -4.98 2.21 -15.01
CA ARG A 54 -5.92 2.81 -14.05
C ARG A 54 -5.51 4.24 -13.73
N MET A 55 -6.48 5.15 -13.79
CA MET A 55 -6.29 6.53 -13.33
C MET A 55 -6.08 6.55 -11.80
N VAL A 56 -5.18 7.43 -11.36
CA VAL A 56 -4.78 7.58 -9.96
C VAL A 56 -5.38 8.86 -9.40
N LYS A 57 -5.88 8.82 -8.16
CA LYS A 57 -6.29 10.00 -7.40
C LYS A 57 -5.05 10.80 -7.05
N GLY A 58 -5.16 12.14 -6.97
CA GLY A 58 -4.04 12.95 -6.47
C GLY A 58 -3.61 12.47 -5.08
N CYS A 59 -2.32 12.12 -4.95
CA CYS A 59 -1.74 11.65 -3.69
C CYS A 59 -0.25 11.97 -3.62
N GLU A 60 0.26 12.09 -2.41
CA GLU A 60 1.69 12.27 -2.15
C GLU A 60 2.37 10.92 -1.88
N LEU A 61 3.56 10.75 -2.45
CA LEU A 61 4.42 9.57 -2.34
C LEU A 61 5.81 10.03 -1.93
N ASN A 62 6.27 9.60 -0.74
CA ASN A 62 7.62 9.90 -0.28
C ASN A 62 8.44 8.63 -0.16
N TYR A 63 9.64 8.66 -0.73
CA TYR A 63 10.63 7.60 -0.65
C TYR A 63 11.69 8.02 0.38
N ILE A 64 11.78 7.27 1.46
CA ILE A 64 12.67 7.57 2.58
C ILE A 64 13.67 6.43 2.68
N HIS A 65 14.95 6.74 2.54
CA HIS A 65 16.02 5.79 2.84
C HIS A 65 16.39 5.90 4.32
N GLN A 66 16.18 4.84 5.07
CA GLN A 66 16.42 4.73 6.50
C GLN A 66 17.81 4.16 6.77
N THR A 67 18.86 4.91 6.45
CA THR A 67 20.21 4.51 6.88
C THR A 67 20.28 4.51 8.40
N LYS A 68 20.45 3.35 9.03
CA LYS A 68 20.81 3.29 10.45
C LYS A 68 22.24 3.82 10.61
N ALA A 69 22.40 4.82 11.45
CA ALA A 69 23.70 5.30 11.91
C ALA A 69 24.36 4.29 12.86
#